data_AF-A0A976XHU8-F1
#
_entry.id   AF-A0A976XHU8-F1
#
_cell.length_a   1.000
_cell.length_b   1.000
_cell.length_c   1.000
_cell.angle_alpha   90.00
_cell.angle_beta   90.00
_cell.angle_gamma   90.00
#
_symmetry.space_group_name_H-M   'P 1'
#
loop_
_entity.id
_entity.type
_entity.pdbx_description
1 polymer ?
#
loop_
_entity_poly.entity_id
_entity_poly.type
_entity_poly.pdbx_seq_one_letter_code
_entity_poly.pdbx_strand_id
1 'polypeptide(L)'
;MSIVPEHSVVITFGSNICRLTIPLFQMILDMIWYKSPLVMIRAQGWLCVILTLAGLVLWIHYTNSLDKITHANTLTTAHADGEKAGFFKTFSDAFSPLMMFALGSMFKDFLYPGTLPYAILERSKSHMINMMASAIYPIGSLTLFLLERHGHFEDWTNYDAFWLLLIPTLIITTFTFMAIHTRIPSAMSIRNSQSVVMIMTLSLIVYHSYMYQLSFTGVAKIVQPKSGKNGDDGYNVTRVSLGYHLPKYRPNHRMSKYNTFWYIITNMFRKAGRDTISDFKMNIRHYL
;
A
#
# COMPACT_ATOMS: atom_id res chain seq x y z
N MET A 1 -11.77 1.23 1.66
CA MET A 1 -10.65 0.39 2.14
C MET A 1 -10.52 0.61 3.65
N SER A 2 -11.51 0.14 4.41
CA SER A 2 -11.53 0.18 5.88
C SER A 2 -11.36 -1.27 6.35
N ILE A 3 -10.26 -1.89 5.96
CA ILE A 3 -9.90 -3.24 6.38
C ILE A 3 -9.09 -3.07 7.65
N VAL A 4 -9.45 -3.84 8.66
CA VAL A 4 -8.86 -3.95 9.99
C VAL A 4 -7.36 -3.57 9.98
N PRO A 5 -6.96 -2.40 10.51
CA PRO A 5 -5.58 -1.94 10.66
C PRO A 5 -4.66 -2.98 11.32
N GLU A 6 -5.22 -3.85 12.16
CA GLU A 6 -4.51 -4.99 12.78
C GLU A 6 -3.95 -6.00 11.76
N HIS A 7 -4.51 -6.07 10.55
CA HIS A 7 -4.02 -6.95 9.48
C HIS A 7 -3.25 -6.20 8.39
N SER A 8 -2.99 -4.90 8.57
CA SER A 8 -2.34 -4.05 7.57
C SER A 8 -0.95 -4.58 7.18
N VAL A 9 -0.16 -5.08 8.13
CA VAL A 9 1.17 -5.61 7.86
C VAL A 9 1.11 -6.86 6.97
N VAL A 10 0.24 -7.81 7.32
CA VAL A 10 0.05 -9.08 6.58
C VAL A 10 -0.47 -8.81 5.18
N ILE A 11 -1.45 -7.91 5.03
CA ILE A 11 -2.00 -7.54 3.73
C ILE A 11 -0.94 -6.89 2.85
N THR A 12 -0.14 -5.98 3.41
CA THR A 12 0.87 -5.25 2.65
C THR A 12 2.04 -6.18 2.28
N PHE A 13 2.43 -7.09 3.17
CA PHE A 13 3.39 -8.17 2.88
C PHE A 13 2.90 -9.09 1.76
N GLY A 14 1.66 -9.56 1.83
CA GLY A 14 1.05 -10.39 0.79
C GLY A 14 0.99 -9.68 -0.57
N SER A 15 0.59 -8.41 -0.58
CA SER A 15 0.58 -7.56 -1.78
C SER A 15 1.98 -7.39 -2.39
N ASN A 16 3.00 -7.22 -1.56
CA ASN A 16 4.38 -7.07 -2.02
C ASN A 16 4.99 -8.39 -2.50
N ILE A 17 4.68 -9.53 -1.87
CA ILE A 17 5.07 -10.86 -2.39
C ILE A 17 4.42 -11.13 -3.74
N CYS A 18 3.17 -10.71 -3.96
CA CYS A 18 2.51 -10.89 -5.25
C CYS A 18 3.32 -10.28 -6.40
N ARG A 19 4.11 -9.23 -6.14
CA ARG A 19 4.99 -8.61 -7.15
C ARG A 19 6.12 -9.53 -7.62
N LEU A 20 6.51 -10.54 -6.84
CA LEU A 20 7.48 -11.57 -7.27
C LEU A 20 6.88 -12.56 -8.27
N THR A 21 5.55 -12.67 -8.33
CA THR A 21 4.87 -13.61 -9.24
C THR A 21 5.16 -13.26 -10.70
N ILE A 22 5.18 -11.98 -11.04
CA ILE A 22 5.39 -11.50 -12.41
C ILE A 22 6.80 -11.86 -12.93
N PRO A 23 7.92 -11.53 -12.25
CA PRO A 23 9.25 -11.91 -12.73
C PRO A 23 9.48 -13.42 -12.69
N LEU A 24 8.93 -14.15 -11.72
CA LEU A 24 9.02 -15.62 -11.70
C LEU A 24 8.31 -16.22 -12.92
N PHE A 25 7.12 -15.72 -13.24
CA PHE A 25 6.39 -16.16 -14.42
C PHE A 25 7.05 -15.71 -15.72
N GLN A 26 7.61 -14.50 -15.76
CA GLN A 26 8.42 -14.00 -16.87
C GLN A 26 9.61 -14.93 -17.13
N MET A 27 10.34 -15.34 -16.10
CA MET A 27 11.46 -16.27 -16.21
C MET A 27 11.04 -17.63 -16.78
N ILE A 28 9.87 -18.14 -16.38
CA ILE A 28 9.31 -19.39 -16.94
C ILE A 28 8.95 -19.20 -18.42
N LEU A 29 8.30 -18.10 -18.78
CA LEU A 29 7.92 -17.83 -20.16
C LEU A 29 9.13 -17.60 -21.07
N ASP A 30 10.17 -16.92 -20.57
CA ASP A 30 11.44 -16.73 -21.29
C ASP A 30 12.11 -18.09 -21.58
N MET A 31 11.96 -19.08 -20.70
CA MET A 31 12.47 -20.44 -20.92
C MET A 31 11.71 -21.20 -22.03
N ILE A 32 10.40 -20.95 -22.17
CA ILE A 32 9.52 -21.70 -23.08
C ILE A 32 9.39 -21.02 -24.45
N TRP A 33 9.23 -19.69 -24.49
CA TRP A 33 8.81 -18.93 -25.67
C TRP A 33 9.69 -17.72 -25.97
N TYR A 34 11.00 -17.80 -25.71
CA TYR A 34 11.97 -16.73 -26.00
C TYR A 34 11.84 -16.14 -27.41
N LYS A 35 11.61 -17.00 -28.42
CA LYS A 35 11.54 -16.61 -29.84
C LYS A 35 10.21 -15.94 -30.24
N SER A 36 9.21 -15.90 -29.34
CA SER A 36 7.85 -15.44 -29.66
C SER A 36 7.34 -14.46 -28.60
N PRO A 37 7.88 -13.22 -28.57
CA PRO A 37 7.57 -12.24 -27.51
C PRO A 37 6.09 -11.86 -27.45
N LEU A 38 5.38 -11.92 -28.59
CA LEU A 38 3.95 -11.62 -28.67
C LEU A 38 3.08 -12.66 -27.95
N VAL A 39 3.50 -13.93 -27.95
CA VAL A 39 2.82 -15.01 -27.22
C VAL A 39 3.07 -14.88 -25.72
N MET A 40 4.30 -14.52 -25.34
CA MET A 40 4.68 -14.25 -23.95
C MET A 40 3.80 -13.16 -23.32
N ILE A 41 3.65 -12.01 -23.99
CA ILE A 41 2.82 -10.90 -23.50
C ILE A 41 1.35 -11.33 -23.32
N ARG A 42 0.80 -12.09 -24.28
CA ARG A 42 -0.58 -12.61 -24.17
C ARG A 42 -0.75 -13.57 -23.00
N ALA A 43 0.21 -14.47 -22.79
CA ALA A 43 0.19 -15.41 -21.66
C ALA A 43 0.24 -14.70 -20.31
N GLN A 44 1.10 -13.66 -20.18
CA GLN A 44 1.14 -12.83 -18.97
C GLN A 44 -0.17 -12.08 -18.74
N GLY A 45 -0.78 -11.54 -19.80
CA GLY A 45 -2.08 -10.90 -19.73
C GLY A 45 -3.16 -11.83 -19.17
N TRP A 46 -3.24 -13.06 -19.69
CA TRP A 46 -4.20 -14.06 -19.21
C TRP A 46 -3.94 -14.49 -17.76
N LEU A 47 -2.69 -14.67 -17.36
CA LEU A 47 -2.35 -14.94 -15.96
C LEU A 47 -2.85 -13.82 -15.04
N CYS A 48 -2.65 -12.56 -15.44
CA CYS A 48 -3.08 -11.41 -14.66
C CYS A 48 -4.61 -11.39 -14.48
N VAL A 49 -5.37 -11.71 -15.54
CA VAL A 49 -6.84 -11.82 -15.48
C VAL A 49 -7.27 -12.91 -14.50
N ILE A 50 -6.66 -14.10 -14.58
CA ILE A 50 -6.99 -15.25 -13.72
C ILE A 50 -6.70 -14.92 -12.25
N LEU A 51 -5.52 -14.38 -11.95
CA LEU A 51 -5.14 -14.00 -10.58
C LEU A 51 -6.05 -12.91 -10.02
N THR A 52 -6.44 -11.93 -10.84
CA THR A 52 -7.37 -10.87 -10.43
C THR A 52 -8.76 -11.43 -10.11
N LEU A 53 -9.26 -12.34 -10.95
CA LEU A 53 -10.55 -12.99 -10.72
C LEU A 53 -10.53 -13.86 -9.46
N ALA A 54 -9.47 -14.64 -9.26
CA ALA A 54 -9.29 -15.45 -8.05
C ALA A 54 -9.22 -14.57 -6.80
N GLY A 55 -8.46 -13.47 -6.85
CA GLY A 55 -8.39 -12.48 -5.77
C GLY A 55 -9.76 -11.87 -5.45
N LEU A 56 -10.56 -11.54 -6.46
CA LEU A 56 -11.92 -11.02 -6.26
C LEU A 56 -12.84 -12.06 -5.59
N VAL A 57 -12.79 -13.33 -6.03
CA VAL A 57 -13.59 -14.42 -5.44
C VAL A 57 -13.21 -14.66 -3.98
N LEU A 58 -11.90 -14.73 -3.69
CA LEU A 58 -11.38 -14.88 -2.32
C LEU A 58 -11.79 -13.69 -1.44
N TRP A 59 -11.74 -12.47 -1.99
CA TRP A 59 -12.18 -11.26 -1.28
C TRP A 59 -13.67 -11.28 -0.94
N ILE A 60 -14.53 -11.68 -1.89
CA ILE A 60 -15.97 -11.85 -1.66
C ILE A 60 -16.23 -12.94 -0.59
N HIS A 61 -15.49 -14.05 -0.65
CA HIS A 61 -15.61 -15.11 0.35
C HIS A 61 -15.20 -14.63 1.76
N TYR A 62 -14.08 -13.91 1.85
CA TYR A 62 -13.57 -13.35 3.11
C TYR A 62 -14.57 -12.37 3.73
N THR A 63 -15.06 -11.41 2.96
CA THR A 63 -16.04 -10.41 3.44
C THR A 63 -17.34 -11.04 3.91
N ASN A 64 -17.87 -12.01 3.17
CA ASN A 64 -19.06 -12.77 3.59
C ASN A 64 -18.83 -13.60 4.86
N SER A 65 -17.60 -14.09 5.09
CA SER A 65 -17.24 -14.83 6.30
C SER A 65 -17.12 -13.89 7.50
N LEU A 66 -16.56 -12.70 7.31
CA LEU A 66 -16.45 -11.66 8.34
C LEU A 66 -17.83 -11.18 8.83
N ASP A 67 -18.77 -11.01 7.90
CA ASP A 67 -20.14 -10.57 8.21
C ASP A 67 -20.88 -11.60 9.08
N LYS A 68 -20.65 -12.90 8.81
CA LYS A 68 -21.17 -14.00 9.65
C LYS A 68 -20.60 -13.98 11.07
N ILE A 69 -19.31 -13.70 11.23
CA ILE A 69 -18.63 -13.65 12.54
C ILE A 69 -19.10 -12.42 13.34
N THR A 70 -19.22 -11.27 12.66
CA THR A 70 -19.64 -10.02 13.30
C THR A 70 -21.08 -10.13 13.83
N HIS A 71 -21.97 -10.80 13.10
CA HIS A 71 -23.34 -11.10 13.56
C HIS A 71 -23.42 -12.02 14.78
N ALA A 72 -22.44 -12.89 14.99
CA ALA A 72 -22.36 -13.73 16.18
C ALA A 72 -21.88 -12.94 17.42
N ASN A 73 -20.92 -12.04 17.24
CA ASN A 73 -20.29 -11.29 18.33
C ASN A 73 -21.10 -10.06 18.80
N THR A 74 -22.08 -9.57 18.02
CA THR A 74 -22.91 -8.41 18.43
C THR A 74 -23.89 -8.72 19.56
N LEU A 75 -24.03 -9.98 19.97
CA LEU A 75 -24.95 -10.40 21.05
C LEU A 75 -24.32 -10.31 22.45
N THR A 76 -23.02 -10.02 22.59
CA THR A 76 -22.29 -10.31 23.83
C THR A 76 -21.53 -9.15 24.51
N THR A 77 -21.42 -7.95 23.95
CA THR A 77 -20.60 -6.92 24.61
C THR A 77 -21.16 -5.51 24.50
N ALA A 78 -21.57 -4.97 25.66
CA ALA A 78 -21.90 -3.58 25.89
C ALA A 78 -20.75 -2.89 26.66
N HIS A 79 -20.43 -1.68 26.21
CA HIS A 79 -19.64 -0.61 26.85
C HIS A 79 -18.14 -0.81 27.10
N ALA A 80 -17.35 0.06 26.44
CA ALA A 80 -16.27 0.81 27.07
C ALA A 80 -16.16 2.18 26.35
N ASP A 81 -16.50 3.26 27.06
CA ASP A 81 -16.36 4.63 26.56
C ASP A 81 -14.90 5.05 26.71
N GLY A 82 -14.17 5.04 25.60
CA GLY A 82 -12.82 5.59 25.51
C GLY A 82 -12.86 7.04 25.08
N GLU A 83 -12.12 7.90 25.79
CA GLU A 83 -11.98 9.32 25.49
C GLU A 83 -11.42 9.51 24.07
N LYS A 84 -12.15 10.23 23.21
CA LYS A 84 -11.81 10.40 21.79
C LYS A 84 -10.64 11.39 21.65
N ALA A 85 -9.53 10.94 21.08
CA ALA A 85 -8.44 11.83 20.69
C ALA A 85 -8.93 12.84 19.63
N GLY A 86 -8.57 14.12 19.77
CA GLY A 86 -8.94 15.16 18.82
C GLY A 86 -8.37 14.90 17.42
N PHE A 87 -9.15 15.19 16.37
CA PHE A 87 -8.76 14.98 14.97
C PHE A 87 -7.40 15.58 14.64
N PHE A 88 -7.19 16.85 14.97
CA PHE A 88 -5.94 17.56 14.66
C PHE A 88 -4.72 16.95 15.36
N LYS A 89 -4.88 16.45 16.58
CA LYS A 89 -3.80 15.76 17.31
C LYS A 89 -3.45 14.45 16.61
N THR A 90 -4.46 13.62 16.34
CA THR A 90 -4.28 12.33 15.64
C THR A 90 -3.69 12.51 14.24
N PHE A 91 -4.13 13.53 13.50
CA PHE A 91 -3.58 13.87 12.20
C PHE A 91 -2.12 14.33 12.29
N SER A 92 -1.79 15.20 13.26
CA SER A 92 -0.43 15.65 13.49
C SER A 92 0.49 14.49 13.84
N ASP A 93 0.03 13.57 14.70
CA ASP A 93 0.78 12.38 15.08
C ASP A 93 1.00 11.47 13.84
N ALA A 94 -0.03 11.29 13.01
CA ALA A 94 0.03 10.48 11.79
C ALA A 94 0.74 11.15 10.60
N PHE A 95 1.11 12.44 10.71
CA PHE A 95 1.67 13.19 9.60
C PHE A 95 3.02 12.65 9.14
N SER A 96 3.91 12.31 10.08
CA SER A 96 5.22 11.73 9.76
C SER A 96 5.10 10.44 8.95
N PRO A 97 4.41 9.38 9.42
CA PRO A 97 4.27 8.16 8.61
C PRO A 97 3.49 8.40 7.31
N LEU A 98 2.53 9.33 7.27
CA LEU A 98 1.86 9.69 6.02
C LEU A 98 2.85 10.28 5.00
N MET A 99 3.74 11.18 5.44
CA MET A 99 4.75 11.79 4.57
C MET A 99 5.80 10.80 4.06
N MET A 100 6.05 9.71 4.80
CA MET A 100 6.98 8.65 4.35
C MET A 100 6.52 8.04 3.02
N PHE A 101 5.22 7.86 2.81
CA PHE A 101 4.69 7.41 1.52
C PHE A 101 4.91 8.44 0.42
N ALA A 102 4.61 9.71 0.68
CA ALA A 102 4.73 10.78 -0.30
C ALA A 102 6.18 10.94 -0.79
N LEU A 103 7.14 11.04 0.14
CA LEU A 103 8.56 11.19 -0.23
C LEU A 103 9.14 9.88 -0.76
N GLY A 104 8.77 8.74 -0.17
CA GLY A 104 9.19 7.42 -0.63
C GLY A 104 8.78 7.13 -2.08
N SER A 105 7.55 7.46 -2.46
CA SER A 105 7.05 7.30 -3.84
C SER A 105 7.66 8.31 -4.79
N MET A 106 7.72 9.59 -4.42
CA MET A 106 8.25 10.66 -5.28
C MET A 106 9.64 10.34 -5.83
N PHE A 107 10.61 10.00 -4.97
CA PHE A 107 11.97 9.71 -5.42
C PHE A 107 12.05 8.41 -6.21
N LYS A 108 11.35 7.36 -5.77
CA LYS A 108 11.40 6.06 -6.42
C LYS A 108 10.75 6.11 -7.81
N ASP A 109 9.58 6.72 -7.95
CA ASP A 109 8.86 6.77 -9.22
C ASP A 109 9.52 7.75 -10.21
N PHE A 110 10.16 8.81 -9.70
CA PHE A 110 10.92 9.73 -10.53
C PHE A 110 12.21 9.09 -11.06
N LEU A 111 12.98 8.41 -10.20
CA LEU A 111 14.27 7.86 -10.59
C LEU A 111 14.16 6.49 -11.28
N TYR A 112 13.28 5.61 -10.81
CA TYR A 112 13.19 4.24 -11.28
C TYR A 112 11.85 3.95 -12.00
N PRO A 113 11.87 3.28 -13.17
CA PRO A 113 13.04 2.74 -13.87
C PRO A 113 13.64 3.72 -14.90
N GLY A 114 13.00 4.86 -15.19
CA GLY A 114 13.40 5.70 -16.33
C GLY A 114 14.75 6.39 -16.14
N THR A 115 14.83 7.27 -15.15
CA THR A 115 15.93 8.25 -15.03
C THR A 115 17.25 7.62 -14.58
N LEU A 116 17.21 6.60 -13.73
CA LEU A 116 18.41 6.03 -13.14
C LEU A 116 18.96 4.84 -13.95
N PRO A 117 18.24 3.75 -14.24
CA PRO A 117 18.83 2.69 -15.05
C PRO A 117 18.76 2.93 -16.56
N TYR A 118 17.72 3.56 -17.12
CA TYR A 118 17.60 3.68 -18.58
C TYR A 118 18.21 4.96 -19.19
N ALA A 119 18.35 6.05 -18.43
CA ALA A 119 18.94 7.28 -18.97
C ALA A 119 20.47 7.26 -19.03
N ILE A 120 21.13 6.42 -18.23
CA ILE A 120 22.61 6.41 -18.09
C ILE A 120 23.26 5.03 -18.35
N LEU A 121 22.48 3.98 -18.62
CA LEU A 121 22.98 2.68 -19.06
C LEU A 121 22.34 2.23 -20.37
N GLU A 122 23.03 1.32 -21.04
CA GLU A 122 22.47 0.56 -22.16
C GLU A 122 21.36 -0.40 -21.70
N ARG A 123 20.35 -0.57 -22.57
CA ARG A 123 19.12 -1.34 -22.29
C ARG A 123 19.34 -2.74 -21.71
N SER A 124 20.34 -3.48 -22.20
CA SER A 124 20.64 -4.85 -21.73
C SER A 124 21.06 -4.88 -20.26
N LYS A 125 21.90 -3.91 -19.86
CA LYS A 125 22.38 -3.74 -18.47
C LYS A 125 21.25 -3.29 -17.55
N SER A 126 20.40 -2.37 -18.01
CA SER A 126 19.24 -1.87 -17.27
C SER A 126 18.21 -2.96 -17.00
N HIS A 127 18.04 -3.90 -17.93
CA HIS A 127 17.12 -5.03 -17.77
C HIS A 127 17.49 -5.91 -16.57
N MET A 128 18.78 -6.24 -16.39
CA MET A 128 19.26 -7.00 -15.24
C MET A 128 18.95 -6.29 -13.92
N ILE A 129 19.09 -4.96 -13.87
CA ILE A 129 18.78 -4.14 -12.70
C ILE A 129 17.28 -4.24 -12.37
N ASN A 130 16.40 -4.20 -13.37
CA ASN A 130 14.96 -4.30 -13.13
C ASN A 130 14.54 -5.67 -12.56
N MET A 131 15.18 -6.74 -13.03
CA MET A 131 14.95 -8.08 -12.49
C MET A 131 15.35 -8.15 -11.00
N MET A 132 16.53 -7.63 -10.66
CA MET A 132 17.00 -7.59 -9.26
C MET A 132 16.18 -6.66 -8.38
N ALA A 133 15.78 -5.49 -8.89
CA ALA A 133 14.91 -4.54 -8.18
C ALA A 133 13.57 -5.18 -7.79
N SER A 134 12.99 -5.96 -8.69
CA SER A 134 11.74 -6.69 -8.43
C SER A 134 11.91 -7.73 -7.32
N ALA A 135 13.04 -8.45 -7.30
CA ALA A 135 13.36 -9.44 -6.27
C ALA A 135 13.58 -8.82 -4.88
N ILE A 136 14.19 -7.63 -4.81
CA ILE A 136 14.48 -6.95 -3.54
C ILE A 136 13.29 -6.17 -2.99
N TYR A 137 12.33 -5.78 -3.84
CA TYR A 137 11.19 -4.95 -3.44
C TYR A 137 10.43 -5.44 -2.16
N PRO A 138 10.22 -6.75 -1.91
CA PRO A 138 9.50 -7.21 -0.73
C PRO A 138 10.27 -7.09 0.60
N ILE A 139 11.57 -6.76 0.58
CA ILE A 139 12.45 -6.84 1.75
C ILE A 139 11.97 -6.02 2.96
N GLY A 140 11.46 -4.80 2.73
CA GLY A 140 10.94 -3.94 3.79
C GLY A 140 9.72 -4.55 4.46
N SER A 141 8.76 -5.04 3.66
CA SER A 141 7.58 -5.72 4.20
C SER A 141 7.89 -7.04 4.91
N LEU A 142 8.84 -7.83 4.41
CA LEU A 142 9.29 -9.05 5.07
C LEU A 142 9.95 -8.74 6.42
N THR A 143 10.81 -7.73 6.47
CA THR A 143 11.50 -7.32 7.70
C THR A 143 10.51 -6.89 8.76
N LEU A 144 9.54 -6.03 8.41
CA LEU A 144 8.53 -5.57 9.37
C LEU A 144 7.59 -6.69 9.82
N PHE A 145 7.20 -7.59 8.91
CA PHE A 145 6.41 -8.77 9.27
C PHE A 145 7.15 -9.67 10.29
N LEU A 146 8.45 -9.91 10.08
CA LEU A 146 9.26 -10.67 11.03
C LEU A 146 9.40 -9.95 12.38
N LEU A 147 9.60 -8.63 12.37
CA LEU A 147 9.68 -7.83 13.61
C LEU A 147 8.37 -7.84 14.39
N GLU A 148 7.23 -7.80 13.70
CA GLU A 148 5.91 -7.90 14.32
C GLU A 148 5.67 -9.30 14.88
N ARG A 149 6.06 -10.35 14.16
CA ARG A 149 5.96 -11.73 14.63
C ARG A 149 6.73 -11.99 15.92
N HIS A 150 7.84 -11.30 16.15
CA HIS A 150 8.66 -11.39 17.35
C HIS A 150 8.29 -10.37 18.45
N GLY A 151 7.21 -9.59 18.27
CA GLY A 151 6.73 -8.63 19.25
C GLY A 151 7.49 -7.30 19.32
N HIS A 152 8.64 -7.17 18.63
CA HIS A 152 9.44 -5.94 18.65
C HIS A 152 8.80 -4.76 17.91
N PHE A 153 7.86 -5.04 17.00
CA PHE A 153 7.15 -4.00 16.28
C PHE A 153 6.05 -3.35 17.14
N GLU A 154 5.54 -4.00 18.19
CA GLU A 154 4.36 -3.54 18.93
C GLU A 154 4.62 -2.26 19.73
N ASP A 155 5.80 -2.13 20.33
CA ASP A 155 6.20 -0.98 21.16
C ASP A 155 6.92 0.13 20.38
N TRP A 156 6.98 0.02 19.05
CA TRP A 156 7.81 0.92 18.27
C TRP A 156 7.15 2.30 18.12
N THR A 157 7.74 3.31 18.76
CA THR A 157 7.29 4.71 18.70
C THR A 157 8.17 5.59 17.81
N ASN A 158 9.42 5.18 17.57
CA ASN A 158 10.43 5.94 16.80
C ASN A 158 10.46 5.59 15.31
N TYR A 159 9.33 5.74 14.62
CA TYR A 159 9.28 5.61 13.15
C TYR A 159 10.23 6.62 12.47
N ASP A 160 10.39 7.79 13.08
CA ASP A 160 11.13 8.91 12.51
C ASP A 160 12.60 8.62 12.22
N ALA A 161 13.20 7.60 12.85
CA ALA A 161 14.57 7.19 12.55
C ALA A 161 14.75 6.76 11.08
N PHE A 162 13.70 6.25 10.43
CA PHE A 162 13.75 5.85 9.02
C PHE A 162 13.87 7.03 8.06
N TRP A 163 13.61 8.26 8.51
CA TRP A 163 13.92 9.45 7.72
C TRP A 163 15.41 9.55 7.39
N LEU A 164 16.30 8.91 8.15
CA LEU A 164 17.73 8.85 7.81
C LEU A 164 17.98 8.13 6.47
N LEU A 165 17.09 7.23 6.04
CA LEU A 165 17.19 6.60 4.71
C LEU A 165 16.92 7.59 3.55
N LEU A 166 16.38 8.77 3.85
CA LEU A 166 16.25 9.85 2.86
C LEU A 166 17.62 10.41 2.45
N ILE A 167 18.61 10.43 3.36
CA ILE A 167 19.93 11.02 3.09
C ILE A 167 20.64 10.33 1.91
N PRO A 168 20.81 8.98 1.90
CA PRO A 168 21.35 8.28 0.73
C PRO A 168 20.53 8.53 -0.55
N THR A 169 19.21 8.64 -0.43
CA THR A 169 18.31 8.84 -1.58
C THR A 169 18.49 10.22 -2.22
N LEU A 170 18.69 11.27 -1.41
CA LEU A 170 19.00 12.62 -1.91
C LEU A 170 20.36 12.67 -2.58
N ILE A 171 21.35 11.96 -2.02
CA ILE A 171 22.68 11.80 -2.63
C ILE A 171 22.54 11.13 -3.99
N ILE A 172 21.85 9.98 -4.07
CA ILE A 172 21.60 9.25 -5.32
C ILE A 172 20.92 10.16 -6.35
N THR A 173 19.88 10.89 -5.94
CA THR A 173 19.14 11.81 -6.82
C THR A 173 20.07 12.87 -7.39
N THR A 174 20.85 13.53 -6.53
CA THR A 174 21.80 14.58 -6.92
C THR A 174 22.85 14.06 -7.89
N PHE A 175 23.48 12.92 -7.58
CA PHE A 175 24.47 12.29 -8.45
C PHE A 175 23.87 11.82 -9.78
N THR A 176 22.61 11.41 -9.82
CA THR A 176 21.92 11.04 -11.07
C THR A 176 21.76 12.25 -11.98
N PHE A 177 21.28 13.38 -11.44
CA PHE A 177 21.16 14.61 -12.22
C PHE A 177 22.53 15.15 -12.66
N MET A 178 23.54 15.14 -11.79
CA MET A 178 24.90 15.51 -12.17
C MET A 178 25.44 14.59 -13.27
N ALA A 179 25.17 13.28 -13.16
CA ALA A 179 25.56 12.31 -14.17
C ALA A 179 24.83 12.55 -15.50
N ILE A 180 23.63 13.13 -15.54
CA ILE A 180 22.95 13.44 -16.81
C ILE A 180 23.41 14.78 -17.38
N HIS A 181 23.46 15.83 -16.56
CA HIS A 181 23.56 17.21 -17.04
C HIS A 181 24.96 17.85 -16.93
N THR A 182 25.90 17.24 -16.22
CA THR A 182 27.23 17.83 -15.98
C THR A 182 28.36 16.96 -16.55
N ARG A 183 29.58 17.51 -16.57
CA ARG A 183 30.82 16.82 -16.98
C ARG A 183 31.78 16.57 -15.81
N ILE A 184 31.27 16.58 -14.58
CA ILE A 184 32.09 16.36 -13.39
C ILE A 184 32.63 14.91 -13.40
N PRO A 185 33.94 14.68 -13.21
CA PRO A 185 34.54 13.34 -13.34
C PRO A 185 33.91 12.27 -12.45
N SER A 186 33.59 12.60 -11.18
CA SER A 186 32.94 11.68 -10.25
C SER A 186 31.55 11.25 -10.73
N ALA A 187 30.74 12.19 -11.23
CA ALA A 187 29.41 11.90 -11.75
C ALA A 187 29.45 11.18 -13.11
N MET A 188 30.44 11.49 -13.95
CA MET A 188 30.69 10.81 -15.21
C MET A 188 31.03 9.33 -15.03
N SER A 189 31.72 8.97 -13.93
CA SER A 189 32.10 7.58 -13.63
C SER A 189 30.89 6.64 -13.45
N ILE A 190 29.71 7.20 -13.17
CA ILE A 190 28.46 6.46 -13.01
C ILE A 190 27.91 6.02 -14.38
N ARG A 191 28.16 6.80 -15.44
CA ARG A 191 27.65 6.52 -16.79
C ARG A 191 28.21 5.20 -17.31
N ASN A 192 27.33 4.36 -17.85
CA ASN A 192 27.65 3.03 -18.39
C ASN A 192 28.24 2.02 -17.36
N SER A 193 28.33 2.39 -16.08
CA SER A 193 28.79 1.52 -15.00
C SER A 193 27.61 0.75 -14.38
N GLN A 194 27.41 -0.49 -14.83
CA GLN A 194 26.27 -1.31 -14.42
C GLN A 194 26.23 -1.53 -12.91
N SER A 195 27.37 -1.84 -12.28
CA SER A 195 27.44 -2.14 -10.85
C SER A 195 27.07 -0.95 -9.98
N VAL A 196 27.56 0.25 -10.34
CA VAL A 196 27.28 1.47 -9.57
C VAL A 196 25.80 1.84 -9.67
N VAL A 197 25.26 1.87 -10.89
CA VAL A 197 23.84 2.18 -11.11
C VAL A 197 22.94 1.11 -10.49
N MET A 198 23.35 -0.16 -10.49
CA MET A 198 22.64 -1.23 -9.79
C MET A 198 22.61 -0.97 -8.29
N ILE A 199 23.74 -0.69 -7.64
CA ILE A 199 23.78 -0.39 -6.20
C ILE A 199 22.90 0.82 -5.86
N MET A 200 22.99 1.90 -6.64
CA MET A 200 22.14 3.09 -6.46
C MET A 200 20.65 2.75 -6.60
N THR A 201 20.29 1.97 -7.62
CA THR A 201 18.90 1.58 -7.88
C THR A 201 18.37 0.68 -6.78
N LEU A 202 19.11 -0.36 -6.39
CA LEU A 202 18.69 -1.29 -5.35
C LEU A 202 18.56 -0.59 -3.99
N SER A 203 19.47 0.33 -3.67
CA SER A 203 19.38 1.16 -2.46
C SER A 203 18.10 2.02 -2.44
N LEU A 204 17.75 2.63 -3.57
CA LEU A 204 16.50 3.39 -3.75
C LEU A 204 15.26 2.49 -3.57
N ILE A 205 15.30 1.27 -4.09
CA ILE A 205 14.20 0.30 -3.94
C ILE A 205 14.04 -0.15 -2.48
N VAL A 206 15.15 -0.41 -1.78
CA VAL A 206 15.13 -0.74 -0.35
C VAL A 206 14.54 0.42 0.46
N TYR A 207 15.00 1.65 0.22
CA TYR A 207 14.44 2.86 0.83
C TYR A 207 12.92 2.93 0.65
N HIS A 208 12.44 2.82 -0.59
CA HIS A 208 11.02 2.88 -0.89
C HIS A 208 10.23 1.74 -0.22
N SER A 209 10.79 0.53 -0.20
CA SER A 209 10.15 -0.64 0.42
C SER A 209 9.87 -0.42 1.91
N TYR A 210 10.83 0.14 2.65
CA TYR A 210 10.63 0.47 4.06
C TYR A 210 9.67 1.65 4.25
N MET A 211 9.86 2.76 3.53
CA MET A 211 9.03 3.95 3.69
C MET A 211 7.55 3.69 3.35
N TYR A 212 7.31 2.91 2.29
CA TYR A 212 5.97 2.47 1.91
C TYR A 212 5.32 1.67 3.03
N GLN A 213 5.99 0.62 3.52
CA GLN A 213 5.44 -0.23 4.56
C GLN A 213 5.19 0.54 5.86
N LEU A 214 6.18 1.30 6.33
CA LEU A 214 6.09 2.08 7.56
C LEU A 214 4.98 3.12 7.52
N SER A 215 4.68 3.68 6.35
CA SER A 215 3.57 4.61 6.19
C SER A 215 2.22 3.95 6.51
N PHE A 216 1.91 2.82 5.88
CA PHE A 216 0.64 2.13 6.13
C PHE A 216 0.54 1.61 7.57
N THR A 217 1.62 1.05 8.09
CA THR A 217 1.63 0.48 9.44
C THR A 217 1.65 1.56 10.53
N GLY A 218 2.35 2.66 10.30
CA GLY A 218 2.46 3.77 11.25
C GLY A 218 1.14 4.53 11.36
N VAL A 219 0.52 4.87 10.22
CA VAL A 219 -0.81 5.50 10.21
C VAL A 219 -1.85 4.59 10.86
N ALA A 220 -1.84 3.29 10.55
CA ALA A 220 -2.72 2.30 11.15
C ALA A 220 -2.68 2.31 12.68
N LYS A 221 -1.47 2.32 13.27
CA LYS A 221 -1.29 2.29 14.73
C LYS A 221 -1.67 3.58 15.44
N ILE A 222 -1.48 4.73 14.79
CA ILE A 222 -1.83 6.04 15.37
C ILE A 222 -3.35 6.23 15.36
N VAL A 223 -4.02 5.79 14.29
CA VAL A 223 -5.48 5.88 14.15
C VAL A 223 -6.19 4.82 15.00
N GLN A 224 -5.58 3.66 15.19
CA GLN A 224 -6.09 2.59 16.06
C GLN A 224 -5.01 2.15 17.05
N PRO A 225 -4.83 2.87 18.16
CA PRO A 225 -4.03 2.37 19.27
C PRO A 225 -4.69 1.08 19.80
N LYS A 226 -3.90 0.04 20.07
CA LYS A 226 -4.42 -1.23 20.62
C LYS A 226 -5.26 -0.93 21.87
N SER A 227 -6.57 -1.20 21.80
CA SER A 227 -7.34 -1.51 23.01
C SER A 227 -6.86 -2.87 23.51
N GLY A 228 -6.61 -2.97 24.82
CA GLY A 228 -5.70 -3.96 25.40
C GLY A 228 -6.00 -5.44 25.10
N LYS A 229 -4.92 -6.24 25.03
CA LYS A 229 -4.77 -7.71 25.08
C LYS A 229 -5.71 -8.66 24.28
N ASN A 230 -6.90 -8.25 23.86
CA ASN A 230 -7.83 -9.02 23.03
C ASN A 230 -8.29 -8.10 21.88
N GLY A 231 -7.66 -8.22 20.72
CA GLY A 231 -7.87 -7.35 19.55
C GLY A 231 -9.19 -7.57 18.80
N ASP A 232 -10.33 -7.52 19.48
CA ASP A 232 -11.65 -7.70 18.84
C ASP A 232 -12.58 -6.46 18.93
N ASP A 233 -12.21 -5.42 19.68
CA ASP A 233 -13.19 -4.41 20.09
C ASP A 233 -13.08 -3.04 19.39
N GLY A 234 -12.00 -2.75 18.65
CA GLY A 234 -11.75 -1.40 18.11
C GLY A 234 -12.78 -0.89 17.08
N TYR A 235 -13.24 -1.76 16.18
CA TYR A 235 -14.18 -1.38 15.12
C TYR A 235 -15.63 -1.21 15.60
N ASN A 236 -16.05 -2.05 16.53
CA ASN A 236 -17.42 -2.04 17.03
C ASN A 236 -17.62 -0.93 18.06
N VAL A 237 -16.65 -0.70 18.95
CA VAL A 237 -16.73 0.33 19.99
C VAL A 237 -16.74 1.74 19.39
N THR A 238 -15.93 2.00 18.36
CA THR A 238 -15.87 3.33 17.72
C THR A 238 -17.15 3.66 16.93
N ARG A 239 -17.76 2.68 16.25
CA ARG A 239 -19.04 2.86 15.54
C ARG A 239 -20.21 3.14 16.46
N VAL A 240 -20.25 2.47 17.61
CA VAL A 240 -21.30 2.64 18.62
C VAL A 240 -21.12 3.95 19.38
N SER A 241 -19.88 4.31 19.76
CA SER A 241 -19.54 5.57 20.44
C SER A 241 -19.76 6.82 19.56
N LEU A 242 -19.73 6.70 18.23
CA LEU A 242 -20.06 7.80 17.31
C LEU A 242 -21.57 7.96 17.03
N GLY A 243 -22.45 7.16 17.67
CA GLY A 243 -23.90 7.31 17.54
C GLY A 243 -24.46 7.00 16.15
N TYR A 244 -23.68 6.37 15.26
CA TYR A 244 -24.15 5.95 13.93
C TYR A 244 -25.04 4.70 14.05
N HIS A 245 -26.25 4.88 14.59
CA HIS A 245 -27.37 3.99 14.29
C HIS A 245 -27.79 4.21 12.84
N LEU A 246 -27.05 3.60 11.90
CA LEU A 246 -27.57 3.46 10.54
C LEU A 246 -28.84 2.60 10.62
N PRO A 247 -30.04 3.14 10.32
CA PRO A 247 -31.24 2.33 10.31
C PRO A 247 -31.02 1.20 9.30
N LYS A 248 -31.25 -0.03 9.77
CA LYS A 248 -31.04 -1.24 8.98
C LYS A 248 -31.96 -1.16 7.75
N TYR A 249 -31.41 -0.77 6.60
CA TYR A 249 -32.18 -0.65 5.36
C TYR A 249 -32.56 -2.06 4.91
N ARG A 250 -33.79 -2.47 5.20
CA ARG A 250 -34.42 -3.63 4.59
C ARG A 250 -35.12 -3.16 3.32
N PRO A 251 -34.59 -3.44 2.11
CA PRO A 251 -35.35 -3.15 0.91
C PRO A 251 -36.61 -4.04 0.93
N ASN A 252 -37.79 -3.42 0.98
CA ASN A 252 -39.07 -4.12 0.90
C ASN A 252 -39.35 -4.71 -0.50
N HIS A 253 -38.41 -4.56 -1.44
CA HIS A 253 -38.57 -5.00 -2.82
C HIS A 253 -37.51 -6.04 -3.18
N ARG A 254 -37.96 -7.26 -3.55
CA ARG A 254 -37.10 -8.29 -4.16
C ARG A 254 -36.73 -7.86 -5.58
N MET A 255 -35.44 -7.60 -5.80
CA MET A 255 -34.88 -7.37 -7.14
C MET A 255 -34.11 -8.60 -7.64
N SER A 256 -34.09 -8.79 -8.97
CA SER A 256 -33.24 -9.77 -9.65
C SER A 256 -31.76 -9.44 -9.48
N LYS A 257 -30.88 -10.46 -9.38
CA LYS A 257 -29.44 -10.33 -9.15
C LYS A 257 -28.75 -9.33 -10.09
N TYR A 258 -29.16 -9.28 -11.36
CA TYR A 258 -28.60 -8.36 -12.35
C TYR A 258 -29.02 -6.90 -12.10
N ASN A 259 -30.29 -6.67 -11.75
CA ASN A 259 -30.78 -5.34 -11.40
C ASN A 259 -30.21 -4.87 -10.05
N THR A 260 -29.99 -5.77 -9.10
CA THR A 260 -29.31 -5.47 -7.84
C THR A 260 -27.88 -5.01 -8.07
N PHE A 261 -27.13 -5.69 -8.94
CA PHE A 261 -25.76 -5.32 -9.27
C PHE A 261 -25.67 -3.90 -9.85
N TRP A 262 -26.47 -3.60 -10.88
CA TRP A 262 -26.51 -2.27 -11.49
C TRP A 262 -27.04 -1.19 -10.54
N TYR A 263 -28.05 -1.52 -9.74
CA TYR A 263 -28.57 -0.61 -8.72
C TYR A 263 -27.53 -0.22 -7.66
N ILE A 264 -26.69 -1.17 -7.22
CA ILE A 264 -25.60 -0.90 -6.28
C ILE A 264 -24.55 0.01 -6.91
N ILE A 265 -24.10 -0.30 -8.12
CA ILE A 265 -23.11 0.51 -8.84
C ILE A 265 -23.62 1.94 -9.03
N THR A 266 -24.83 2.13 -9.57
CA THR A 266 -25.37 3.45 -9.86
C THR A 266 -25.59 4.28 -8.58
N ASN A 267 -26.10 3.67 -7.50
CA ASN A 267 -26.31 4.39 -6.25
C ASN A 267 -25.01 4.71 -5.52
N MET A 268 -23.99 3.86 -5.63
CA MET A 268 -22.68 4.11 -5.05
C MET A 268 -22.07 5.38 -5.65
N PHE A 269 -22.03 5.49 -6.99
CA PHE A 269 -21.51 6.68 -7.66
C PHE A 269 -22.37 7.92 -7.41
N ARG A 270 -23.70 7.78 -7.43
CA ARG A 270 -24.63 8.91 -7.21
C ARG A 270 -24.64 9.41 -5.76
N LYS A 271 -24.38 8.54 -4.78
CA LYS A 271 -24.30 8.91 -3.36
C LYS A 271 -22.91 9.48 -3.03
N ALA A 272 -21.84 8.84 -3.49
CA ALA A 272 -20.49 9.37 -3.37
C ALA A 272 -20.36 10.78 -3.97
N GLY A 273 -20.96 11.03 -5.14
CA GLY A 273 -20.98 12.37 -5.74
C GLY A 273 -21.75 13.41 -4.91
N ARG A 274 -22.88 13.03 -4.30
CA ARG A 274 -23.67 13.94 -3.43
C ARG A 274 -22.98 14.24 -2.12
N ASP A 275 -22.37 13.23 -1.49
CA ASP A 275 -21.66 13.39 -0.22
C ASP A 275 -20.41 14.26 -0.44
N THR A 276 -19.68 14.07 -1.55
CA THR A 276 -18.56 14.94 -1.94
C THR A 276 -19.00 16.40 -2.13
N ILE A 277 -20.12 16.65 -2.81
CA ILE A 277 -20.64 18.02 -3.02
C ILE A 277 -21.15 18.63 -1.71
N SER A 278 -21.74 17.82 -0.82
CA SER A 278 -22.22 18.24 0.50
C SER A 278 -21.06 18.67 1.39
N ASP A 279 -19.98 17.89 1.43
CA ASP A 279 -18.78 18.19 2.22
C ASP A 279 -18.07 19.45 1.73
N PHE A 280 -18.07 19.70 0.42
CA PHE A 280 -17.53 20.95 -0.16
C PHE A 280 -18.39 22.18 0.13
N LYS A 281 -19.69 22.02 0.41
CA LYS A 281 -20.62 23.12 0.72
C LYS A 281 -20.78 23.40 2.22
N MET A 282 -20.16 22.61 3.08
CA MET A 282 -20.39 22.70 4.52
C MET A 282 -19.66 23.92 5.12
N ASN A 283 -20.44 24.84 5.71
CA ASN A 283 -19.92 26.08 6.29
C ASN A 283 -19.63 25.89 7.78
N ILE A 284 -18.34 25.89 8.15
CA ILE A 284 -17.79 25.50 9.46
C ILE A 284 -18.32 26.32 10.65
N ARG A 285 -18.95 27.49 10.42
CA ARG A 285 -19.52 28.31 11.50
C ARG A 285 -20.78 27.75 12.17
N HIS A 286 -21.43 26.74 11.58
CA HIS A 286 -22.65 26.15 12.15
C HIS A 286 -22.39 24.98 13.14
N TYR A 287 -21.13 24.63 13.41
CA TYR A 287 -20.74 23.50 14.27
C TYR A 287 -19.70 23.84 15.35
N LEU A 288 -19.50 25.13 15.64
CA LEU A 288 -18.92 25.62 16.90
C LEU A 288 -20.07 25.96 17.86
#